data_AF-A0A1B8F0H0-F1
#
_entry.id   AF-A0A1B8F0H0-F1
#
_cell.length_a   1.000
_cell.length_b   1.000
_cell.length_c   1.000
_cell.angle_alpha   90.00
_cell.angle_beta   90.00
_cell.angle_gamma   90.00
#
_symmetry.space_group_name_H-M   'P 1'
#
loop_
_entity.id
_entity.type
_entity.pdbx_description
1 polymer ?
#
loop_
_entity_poly.entity_id
_entity_poly.type
_entity_poly.pdbx_seq_one_letter_code
_entity_poly.pdbx_strand_id
1 'polypeptide(L)'
;MAPPLEISIPTTTISTPTSSPPYALYNITLRLPLRTFIVQKRYSEFVALDTALKTQLPTPPPIPLPSKSWPLPFMRTSTNSTLVEERRAGLETYLRAIAETPDAQWRATSVWRTFLNLPSSAASQSSSRSAEAHADITGISDLKGGGANLDPAAWLDVLREMKARLHEARLWLGKRDGATTSQAQHEASASAKKCLVKAGLLVQTLEEGLKALAGARGLGEGELRRRRDLVNSAKVEKEGLEKLAASLALKGNTGGSSASGGGSSVAASSADRTELFGGGASRPKGRVLGAPAQETERTRELGNEGVLQLQQQMMQEQDLDLDELAKIVRRQKEMGIAISDELELQNEMLTRVDEDVTRVGGKLEIAKKRTGKIR
;
A
#
# COMPACT_ATOMS: atom_id res chain seq x y z
N MET A 1 -27.11 -9.35 6.27
CA MET A 1 -26.30 -8.83 7.40
C MET A 1 -24.97 -9.58 7.43
N ALA A 2 -23.90 -9.00 7.96
CA ALA A 2 -22.68 -9.76 8.24
C ALA A 2 -22.93 -10.74 9.41
N PRO A 3 -22.30 -11.94 9.43
CA PRO A 3 -22.44 -12.88 10.54
C PRO A 3 -21.88 -12.28 11.85
N PRO A 4 -22.41 -12.69 13.02
CA PRO A 4 -21.88 -12.26 14.31
C PRO A 4 -20.43 -12.74 14.50
N LEU A 5 -19.66 -11.99 15.27
CA LEU A 5 -18.28 -12.34 15.62
C LEU A 5 -18.30 -13.38 16.74
N GLU A 6 -17.95 -14.63 16.44
CA GLU A 6 -17.77 -15.67 17.45
C GLU A 6 -16.56 -15.33 18.33
N ILE A 7 -16.81 -15.03 19.61
CA ILE A 7 -15.79 -14.76 20.64
C ILE A 7 -15.84 -15.85 21.71
N SER A 8 -14.67 -16.38 22.05
CA SER A 8 -14.48 -17.27 23.21
C SER A 8 -13.14 -17.00 23.90
N ILE A 9 -12.98 -17.50 25.13
CA ILE A 9 -11.72 -17.41 25.88
C ILE A 9 -11.32 -18.83 26.34
N PRO A 10 -10.90 -19.74 25.46
CA PRO A 10 -10.77 -21.16 25.75
C PRO A 10 -9.61 -21.51 26.70
N THR A 11 -8.62 -20.63 26.87
CA THR A 11 -7.46 -20.89 27.74
C THR A 11 -6.96 -19.62 28.45
N THR A 12 -6.29 -19.83 29.58
CA THR A 12 -5.59 -18.78 30.32
C THR A 12 -4.15 -19.23 30.57
N THR A 13 -3.16 -18.37 30.38
CA THR A 13 -1.74 -18.64 30.68
C THR A 13 -1.27 -17.78 31.85
N ILE A 14 -0.37 -18.32 32.67
CA ILE A 14 0.26 -17.57 33.76
C ILE A 14 1.63 -17.09 33.27
N SER A 15 1.84 -15.78 33.25
CA SER A 15 3.11 -15.16 32.89
C SER A 15 3.93 -14.86 34.15
N THR A 16 5.20 -15.28 34.15
CA THR A 16 6.14 -15.14 35.28
C THR A 16 7.40 -14.35 34.86
N PRO A 17 7.29 -13.08 34.42
CA PRO A 17 8.45 -12.33 33.94
C PRO A 17 9.35 -11.87 35.09
N THR A 18 10.67 -11.82 34.85
CA THR A 18 11.69 -11.46 35.85
C THR A 18 11.50 -10.09 36.50
N SER A 19 10.73 -9.19 35.89
CA SER A 19 10.56 -7.80 36.31
C SER A 19 9.21 -7.49 36.99
N SER A 20 8.28 -8.43 37.13
CA SER A 20 6.97 -8.16 37.77
C SER A 20 6.38 -9.40 38.44
N PRO A 21 5.51 -9.24 39.47
CA PRO A 21 4.78 -10.37 40.04
C PRO A 21 3.96 -11.13 38.97
N PRO A 22 3.71 -12.44 39.15
CA PRO A 22 3.06 -13.26 38.15
C PRO A 22 1.59 -12.84 37.93
N TYR A 23 1.15 -12.88 36.67
CA TYR A 23 -0.20 -12.48 36.26
C TYR A 23 -0.81 -13.43 35.22
N ALA A 24 -2.14 -13.48 35.20
CA ALA A 24 -2.91 -14.24 34.22
C ALA A 24 -3.13 -13.45 32.91
N LEU A 25 -2.90 -14.11 31.78
CA LEU A 25 -3.24 -13.67 30.42
C LEU A 25 -4.37 -14.56 29.88
N TYR A 26 -5.46 -13.93 29.50
CA TYR A 26 -6.62 -14.59 28.92
C TYR A 26 -6.44 -14.63 27.39
N ASN A 27 -6.49 -15.83 26.81
CA ASN A 27 -6.33 -16.03 25.37
C ASN A 27 -7.71 -15.93 24.70
N ILE A 28 -8.04 -14.76 24.17
CA ILE A 28 -9.30 -14.52 23.45
C ILE A 28 -9.16 -15.08 22.03
N THR A 29 -10.00 -16.04 21.66
CA THR A 29 -10.12 -16.54 20.29
C THR A 29 -11.27 -15.83 19.57
N LEU A 30 -10.95 -15.24 18.42
CA LEU A 30 -11.86 -14.47 17.58
C LEU A 30 -11.99 -15.17 16.24
N ARG A 31 -13.17 -15.74 15.95
CA ARG A 31 -13.43 -16.44 14.69
C ARG A 31 -14.23 -15.54 13.75
N LEU A 32 -13.54 -15.03 12.74
CA LEU A 32 -14.12 -14.31 11.60
C LEU A 32 -14.32 -15.32 10.45
N PRO A 33 -15.23 -15.08 9.49
CA PRO A 33 -15.53 -16.03 8.41
C PRO A 33 -14.34 -16.51 7.58
N LEU A 34 -13.25 -15.73 7.54
CA LEU A 34 -12.02 -16.02 6.79
C LEU A 34 -10.77 -16.19 7.67
N ARG A 35 -10.83 -15.92 8.99
CA ARG A 35 -9.66 -15.95 9.89
C ARG A 35 -10.04 -16.21 11.35
N THR A 36 -9.39 -17.19 11.99
CA THR A 36 -9.27 -17.22 13.44
C THR A 36 -8.06 -16.39 13.89
N PHE A 37 -8.29 -15.36 14.70
CA PHE A 37 -7.23 -14.64 15.43
C PHE A 37 -7.19 -15.09 16.90
N ILE A 38 -6.03 -15.00 17.54
CA ILE A 38 -5.87 -15.15 19.00
C ILE A 38 -5.27 -13.86 19.54
N VAL A 39 -5.86 -13.30 20.60
CA VAL A 39 -5.42 -12.06 21.26
C VAL A 39 -5.25 -12.32 22.75
N GLN A 40 -4.05 -12.09 23.28
CA GLN A 40 -3.77 -12.25 24.70
C GLN A 40 -4.05 -10.93 25.43
N LYS A 41 -4.84 -10.98 26.52
CA LYS A 41 -5.18 -9.79 27.32
C LYS A 41 -5.09 -10.06 28.83
N ARG A 42 -4.52 -9.13 29.58
CA ARG A 42 -4.53 -9.16 31.06
C ARG A 42 -5.79 -8.48 31.59
N TYR A 43 -6.28 -8.90 32.77
CA TYR A 43 -7.53 -8.36 33.37
C TYR A 43 -7.59 -6.83 33.43
N SER A 44 -6.48 -6.13 33.69
CA SER A 44 -6.45 -4.66 33.73
C SER A 44 -6.67 -3.98 32.37
N GLU A 45 -6.47 -4.67 31.24
CA GLU A 45 -6.87 -4.15 29.93
C GLU A 45 -8.39 -4.23 29.72
N PHE A 46 -9.06 -5.26 30.25
CA PHE A 46 -10.52 -5.32 30.24
C PHE A 46 -11.12 -4.18 31.07
N VAL A 47 -10.56 -3.89 32.25
CA VAL A 47 -10.95 -2.73 33.08
C VAL A 47 -10.73 -1.41 32.34
N ALA A 48 -9.64 -1.27 31.58
CA ALA A 48 -9.40 -0.09 30.75
C ALA A 48 -10.42 0.04 29.61
N LEU A 49 -10.78 -1.07 28.94
CA LEU A 49 -11.84 -1.12 27.93
C LEU A 49 -13.20 -0.73 28.52
N ASP A 50 -13.59 -1.29 29.67
CA ASP A 50 -14.89 -1.01 30.30
C ASP A 50 -15.00 0.47 30.72
N THR A 51 -13.92 1.02 31.27
CA THR A 51 -13.81 2.45 31.58
C THR A 51 -13.95 3.30 30.31
N ALA A 52 -13.26 2.93 29.22
CA ALA A 52 -13.25 3.67 27.97
C ALA A 52 -14.52 3.51 27.12
N LEU A 53 -15.30 2.42 27.29
CA LEU A 53 -16.65 2.30 26.74
C LEU A 53 -17.62 3.21 27.50
N LYS A 54 -17.57 3.21 28.83
CA LYS A 54 -18.43 4.04 29.71
C LYS A 54 -18.18 5.54 29.60
N THR A 55 -17.04 5.99 29.08
CA THR A 55 -16.79 7.41 28.78
C THR A 55 -17.17 7.81 27.36
N GLN A 56 -17.34 6.86 26.44
CA GLN A 56 -17.67 7.12 25.02
C GLN A 56 -19.13 6.85 24.66
N LEU A 57 -19.86 6.10 25.50
CA LEU A 57 -21.28 5.79 25.31
C LEU A 57 -22.07 6.13 26.59
N PRO A 58 -23.25 6.77 26.48
CA PRO A 58 -24.08 7.13 27.63
C PRO A 58 -24.78 5.92 28.27
N THR A 59 -24.78 4.77 27.57
CA THR A 59 -25.40 3.51 27.98
C THR A 59 -24.35 2.55 28.57
N PRO A 60 -24.57 2.01 29.79
CA PRO A 60 -23.66 1.02 30.35
C PRO A 60 -23.66 -0.26 29.50
N PRO A 61 -22.56 -1.04 29.47
CA PRO A 61 -22.53 -2.32 28.76
C PRO A 61 -23.56 -3.31 29.35
N PRO A 62 -24.06 -4.26 28.55
CA PRO A 62 -25.18 -5.14 28.90
C PRO A 62 -24.91 -6.06 30.10
N ILE A 63 -23.64 -6.35 30.39
CA ILE A 63 -23.18 -7.13 31.54
C ILE A 63 -22.02 -6.37 32.20
N PRO A 64 -21.95 -6.28 33.55
CA PRO A 64 -20.81 -5.68 34.23
C PRO A 64 -19.57 -6.59 34.20
N LEU A 65 -18.37 -6.01 34.24
CA LEU A 65 -17.14 -6.80 34.41
C LEU A 65 -17.14 -7.60 35.73
N PRO A 66 -16.56 -8.81 35.77
CA PRO A 66 -16.25 -9.49 37.02
C PRO A 66 -15.29 -8.65 37.87
N SER A 67 -15.50 -8.66 39.20
CA SER A 67 -14.83 -7.73 40.13
C SER A 67 -13.31 -7.92 40.20
N LYS A 68 -12.62 -6.85 40.61
CA LYS A 68 -11.14 -6.80 40.67
C LYS A 68 -10.57 -7.61 41.83
N SER A 69 -11.31 -7.74 42.93
CA SER A 69 -10.88 -8.33 44.20
C SER A 69 -11.89 -9.35 44.72
N TRP A 70 -11.40 -10.55 45.09
CA TRP A 70 -12.11 -11.41 46.03
C TRP A 70 -12.12 -10.76 47.44
N PRO A 71 -13.09 -11.09 48.31
CA PRO A 71 -13.25 -10.46 49.62
C PRO A 71 -12.12 -10.79 50.63
N LEU A 72 -11.16 -11.64 50.29
CA LEU A 72 -10.06 -12.06 51.16
C LEU A 72 -8.69 -11.67 50.55
N PRO A 73 -7.83 -10.92 51.26
CA PRO A 73 -6.57 -10.39 50.71
C PRO A 73 -5.54 -11.47 50.34
N PHE A 74 -5.70 -12.68 50.87
CA PHE A 74 -4.87 -13.85 50.58
C PHE A 74 -5.20 -14.48 49.21
N MET A 75 -6.39 -14.23 48.67
CA MET A 75 -6.88 -14.86 47.43
C MET A 75 -6.43 -14.11 46.18
N ARG A 76 -5.11 -14.12 45.92
CA ARG A 76 -4.56 -13.62 44.66
C ARG A 76 -5.02 -14.50 43.50
N THR A 77 -5.71 -13.90 42.53
CA THR A 77 -6.17 -14.60 41.31
C THR A 77 -5.01 -15.12 40.45
N SER A 78 -3.76 -14.70 40.65
CA SER A 78 -2.60 -15.28 39.94
C SER A 78 -2.03 -16.56 40.58
N THR A 79 -2.53 -16.99 41.75
CA THR A 79 -2.04 -18.18 42.47
C THR A 79 -3.10 -19.24 42.74
N ASN A 80 -4.37 -19.02 42.38
CA ASN A 80 -5.46 -19.99 42.54
C ASN A 80 -6.23 -20.18 41.24
N SER A 81 -6.18 -21.40 40.68
CA SER A 81 -6.75 -21.77 39.39
C SER A 81 -8.27 -21.67 39.32
N THR A 82 -9.00 -21.93 40.41
CA THR A 82 -10.48 -21.82 40.39
C THR A 82 -10.91 -20.37 40.18
N LEU A 83 -10.22 -19.42 40.81
CA LEU A 83 -10.50 -17.99 40.70
C LEU A 83 -10.06 -17.42 39.34
N VAL A 84 -9.03 -18.01 38.71
CA VAL A 84 -8.68 -17.75 37.31
C VAL A 84 -9.84 -18.15 36.40
N GLU A 85 -10.38 -19.35 36.61
CA GLU A 85 -11.39 -19.97 35.75
C GLU A 85 -12.77 -19.31 35.89
N GLU A 86 -13.19 -18.99 37.11
CA GLU A 86 -14.40 -18.18 37.36
C GLU A 86 -14.30 -16.80 36.69
N ARG A 87 -13.13 -16.15 36.80
CA ARG A 87 -12.88 -14.87 36.11
C ARG A 87 -12.79 -15.05 34.59
N ARG A 88 -12.24 -16.16 34.08
CA ARG A 88 -12.20 -16.47 32.63
C ARG A 88 -13.62 -16.57 32.08
N ALA A 89 -14.48 -17.32 32.74
CA ALA A 89 -15.90 -17.44 32.38
C ALA A 89 -16.62 -16.09 32.44
N GLY A 90 -16.45 -15.30 33.51
CA GLY A 90 -17.05 -13.97 33.63
C GLY A 90 -16.59 -12.98 32.54
N LEU A 91 -15.30 -12.98 32.19
CA LEU A 91 -14.76 -12.15 31.10
C LEU A 91 -15.27 -12.62 29.72
N GLU A 92 -15.44 -13.92 29.54
CA GLU A 92 -15.99 -14.50 28.31
C GLU A 92 -17.46 -14.13 28.13
N THR A 93 -18.28 -14.26 29.18
CA THR A 93 -19.68 -13.81 29.19
C THR A 93 -19.79 -12.31 28.91
N TYR A 94 -18.91 -11.48 29.48
CA TYR A 94 -18.85 -10.04 29.23
C TYR A 94 -18.55 -9.72 27.74
N LEU A 95 -17.53 -10.35 27.15
CA LEU A 95 -17.20 -10.12 25.73
C LEU A 95 -18.29 -10.64 24.79
N ARG A 96 -18.86 -11.82 25.06
CA ARG A 96 -19.96 -12.35 24.24
C ARG A 96 -21.18 -11.46 24.28
N ALA A 97 -21.59 -10.96 25.44
CA ALA A 97 -22.73 -10.05 25.53
C ALA A 97 -22.54 -8.78 24.67
N ILE A 98 -21.35 -8.19 24.66
CA ILE A 98 -21.05 -7.03 23.78
C ILE A 98 -21.00 -7.44 22.29
N ALA A 99 -20.55 -8.66 21.98
CA ALA A 99 -20.52 -9.19 20.61
C ALA A 99 -21.91 -9.51 20.05
N GLU A 100 -22.80 -10.04 20.90
CA GLU A 100 -24.09 -10.65 20.55
C GLU A 100 -25.28 -9.68 20.73
N THR A 101 -25.16 -8.59 21.51
CA THR A 101 -26.22 -7.57 21.61
C THR A 101 -26.62 -7.05 20.23
N PRO A 102 -27.94 -6.90 19.92
CA PRO A 102 -28.40 -6.38 18.63
C PRO A 102 -27.85 -4.98 18.35
N ASP A 103 -27.81 -4.16 19.40
CA ASP A 103 -27.20 -2.85 19.46
C ASP A 103 -25.73 -2.87 19.01
N ALA A 104 -25.46 -2.22 17.88
CA ALA A 104 -24.12 -2.13 17.32
C ALA A 104 -23.23 -1.09 18.03
N GLN A 105 -23.77 -0.27 18.95
CA GLN A 105 -23.07 0.88 19.53
C GLN A 105 -21.71 0.52 20.17
N TRP A 106 -21.67 -0.45 21.09
CA TRP A 106 -20.41 -0.88 21.73
C TRP A 106 -19.43 -1.56 20.75
N ARG A 107 -19.94 -2.22 19.69
CA ARG A 107 -19.12 -2.83 18.63
C ARG A 107 -18.59 -1.81 17.61
N ALA A 108 -19.28 -0.67 17.47
CA ALA A 108 -18.95 0.39 16.53
C ALA A 108 -17.81 1.30 17.04
N THR A 109 -17.53 1.29 18.35
CA THR A 109 -16.46 2.05 19.00
C THR A 109 -15.07 1.66 18.50
N SER A 110 -14.13 2.63 18.45
CA SER A 110 -12.72 2.35 18.12
C SER A 110 -12.05 1.47 19.19
N VAL A 111 -12.25 1.80 20.47
CA VAL A 111 -11.74 1.10 21.66
C VAL A 111 -11.96 -0.41 21.58
N TRP A 112 -13.17 -0.85 21.22
CA TRP A 112 -13.52 -2.28 21.07
C TRP A 112 -12.66 -2.97 20.01
N ARG A 113 -12.48 -2.35 18.84
CA ARG A 113 -11.65 -2.90 17.75
C ARG A 113 -10.17 -2.92 18.12
N THR A 114 -9.67 -1.86 18.76
CA THR A 114 -8.27 -1.77 19.23
C THR A 114 -7.97 -2.82 20.30
N PHE A 115 -8.88 -3.08 21.24
CA PHE A 115 -8.72 -4.12 22.25
C PHE A 115 -8.68 -5.53 21.63
N LEU A 116 -9.52 -5.79 20.63
CA LEU A 116 -9.60 -7.09 19.93
C LEU A 116 -8.62 -7.23 18.75
N ASN A 117 -7.70 -6.28 18.53
CA ASN A 117 -6.79 -6.23 17.37
C ASN A 117 -7.52 -6.51 16.03
N LEU A 118 -8.73 -5.97 15.89
CA LEU A 118 -9.55 -6.07 14.69
C LEU A 118 -9.16 -4.98 13.69
N PRO A 119 -9.07 -5.29 12.38
CA PRO A 119 -8.89 -4.26 11.36
C PRO A 119 -10.04 -3.26 11.39
N SER A 120 -9.75 -1.99 11.06
CA SER A 120 -10.77 -0.94 10.99
C SER A 120 -11.85 -1.32 9.98
N SER A 121 -13.11 -1.00 10.28
CA SER A 121 -14.27 -1.47 9.50
C SER A 121 -14.29 -1.03 8.03
N ALA A 122 -13.52 0.01 7.69
CA ALA A 122 -13.28 0.43 6.31
C ALA A 122 -12.58 -0.67 5.48
N ALA A 123 -11.69 -1.46 6.10
CA ALA A 123 -10.95 -2.56 5.47
C ALA A 123 -11.76 -3.86 5.35
N SER A 124 -13.09 -3.82 5.51
CA SER A 124 -13.99 -4.96 5.24
C SER A 124 -15.10 -4.63 4.23
N GLN A 125 -15.11 -3.42 3.65
CA GLN A 125 -15.85 -3.12 2.42
C GLN A 125 -14.97 -3.20 1.16
N SER A 126 -13.66 -3.38 1.31
CA SER A 126 -12.69 -3.51 0.22
C SER A 126 -12.71 -4.87 -0.49
N SER A 127 -13.18 -5.94 0.16
CA SER A 127 -13.14 -7.31 -0.37
C SER A 127 -14.18 -7.62 -1.45
N SER A 128 -15.16 -6.73 -1.69
CA SER A 128 -16.12 -6.82 -2.79
C SER A 128 -15.87 -5.81 -3.92
N ARG A 129 -14.74 -5.10 -3.90
CA ARG A 129 -14.32 -4.15 -4.94
C ARG A 129 -12.93 -4.52 -5.49
N SER A 130 -12.87 -5.64 -6.18
CA SER A 130 -11.74 -5.99 -7.04
C SER A 130 -11.58 -5.00 -8.20
N ALA A 131 -10.35 -4.90 -8.72
CA ALA A 131 -9.95 -4.34 -10.02
C ALA A 131 -9.87 -2.81 -10.21
N GLU A 132 -10.50 -1.94 -9.41
CA GLU A 132 -10.52 -0.49 -9.70
C GLU A 132 -9.98 0.41 -8.57
N ALA A 133 -9.27 1.47 -8.98
CA ALA A 133 -8.55 2.48 -8.19
C ALA A 133 -7.28 2.02 -7.42
N HIS A 134 -6.10 2.33 -7.96
CA HIS A 134 -4.89 2.49 -7.15
C HIS A 134 -5.03 3.74 -6.25
N ALA A 135 -4.49 3.65 -5.03
CA ALA A 135 -4.30 4.76 -4.08
C ALA A 135 -5.59 5.30 -3.42
N ASP A 136 -5.56 5.99 -2.27
CA ASP A 136 -4.40 6.43 -1.47
C ASP A 136 -4.73 6.59 0.03
N ILE A 137 -3.71 6.91 0.84
CA ILE A 137 -3.78 7.51 2.19
C ILE A 137 -4.43 6.63 3.28
N THR A 138 -3.60 5.89 4.03
CA THR A 138 -3.68 5.85 5.52
C THR A 138 -2.48 5.17 6.17
N GLY A 139 -1.84 4.18 5.53
CA GLY A 139 -0.74 3.40 6.11
C GLY A 139 0.50 4.20 6.59
N ILE A 140 0.63 5.46 6.19
CA ILE A 140 1.68 6.37 6.65
C ILE A 140 1.41 6.88 8.09
N SER A 141 0.15 6.95 8.54
CA SER A 141 -0.19 7.49 9.87
C SER A 141 0.11 6.52 11.01
N ASP A 142 -0.06 5.21 10.82
CA ASP A 142 0.27 4.20 11.84
C ASP A 142 1.80 4.04 12.02
N LEU A 143 2.59 4.45 11.03
CA LEU A 143 4.05 4.49 11.08
C LEU A 143 4.62 5.70 11.85
N LYS A 144 3.77 6.56 12.43
CA LYS A 144 4.19 7.68 13.30
C LYS A 144 4.92 7.23 14.60
N GLY A 145 5.02 5.92 14.83
CA GLY A 145 5.87 5.29 15.84
C GLY A 145 7.33 5.05 15.43
N GLY A 146 7.80 5.53 14.26
CA GLY A 146 9.22 5.65 13.92
C GLY A 146 10.00 4.33 13.90
N GLY A 147 9.48 3.32 13.20
CA GLY A 147 10.13 2.03 12.91
C GLY A 147 10.47 1.11 14.09
N ALA A 148 10.39 1.59 15.33
CA ALA A 148 10.99 0.95 16.50
C ALA A 148 10.39 -0.42 16.91
N ASN A 149 9.20 -0.76 16.40
CA ASN A 149 8.46 -1.98 16.73
C ASN A 149 8.30 -2.95 15.53
N LEU A 150 9.10 -2.82 14.46
CA LEU A 150 9.04 -3.77 13.34
C LEU A 150 9.67 -5.12 13.73
N ASP A 151 8.83 -6.14 13.83
CA ASP A 151 9.21 -7.55 13.88
C ASP A 151 10.01 -7.96 12.61
N PRO A 152 10.93 -8.95 12.67
CA PRO A 152 11.71 -9.39 11.52
C PRO A 152 10.89 -9.80 10.30
N ALA A 153 9.65 -10.28 10.47
CA ALA A 153 8.72 -10.58 9.37
C ALA A 153 8.08 -9.31 8.79
N ALA A 154 7.57 -8.42 9.65
CA ALA A 154 6.97 -7.15 9.23
C ALA A 154 7.96 -6.26 8.44
N TRP A 155 9.25 -6.32 8.79
CA TRP A 155 10.31 -5.66 8.01
C TRP A 155 10.41 -6.18 6.57
N LEU A 156 10.15 -7.47 6.32
CA LEU A 156 10.13 -8.03 4.96
C LEU A 156 8.86 -7.63 4.19
N ASP A 157 7.74 -7.40 4.87
CA ASP A 157 6.52 -6.87 4.25
C ASP A 157 6.69 -5.41 3.81
N VAL A 158 7.28 -4.57 4.65
CA VAL A 158 7.61 -3.18 4.28
C VAL A 158 8.64 -3.13 3.15
N LEU A 159 9.59 -4.07 3.09
CA LEU A 159 10.51 -4.22 1.96
C LEU A 159 9.77 -4.64 0.66
N ARG A 160 8.78 -5.53 0.75
CA ARG A 160 7.93 -5.93 -0.38
C ARG A 160 7.12 -4.73 -0.91
N GLU A 161 6.45 -3.96 -0.04
CA GLU A 161 5.72 -2.77 -0.47
C GLU A 161 6.68 -1.74 -1.08
N MET A 162 7.84 -1.49 -0.46
CA MET A 162 8.84 -0.56 -0.98
C MET A 162 9.30 -0.93 -2.39
N LYS A 163 9.55 -2.22 -2.66
CA LYS A 163 9.86 -2.70 -4.03
C LYS A 163 8.71 -2.45 -4.99
N ALA A 164 7.47 -2.72 -4.57
CA ALA A 164 6.29 -2.42 -5.39
C ALA A 164 6.18 -0.92 -5.71
N ARG A 165 6.46 -0.01 -4.76
CA ARG A 165 6.44 1.45 -5.01
C ARG A 165 7.52 1.91 -6.00
N LEU A 166 8.73 1.33 -5.96
CA LEU A 166 9.77 1.64 -6.93
C LEU A 166 9.51 1.01 -8.32
N HIS A 167 8.79 -0.11 -8.38
CA HIS A 167 8.29 -0.67 -9.65
C HIS A 167 7.13 0.17 -10.23
N GLU A 168 6.13 0.56 -9.42
CA GLU A 168 5.09 1.52 -9.82
C GLU A 168 5.71 2.83 -10.34
N ALA A 169 6.75 3.35 -9.68
CA ALA A 169 7.45 4.55 -10.13
C ALA A 169 8.11 4.39 -11.51
N ARG A 170 8.76 3.25 -11.80
CA ARG A 170 9.26 2.92 -13.15
C ARG A 170 8.14 2.91 -14.18
N LEU A 171 7.03 2.21 -13.90
CA LEU A 171 5.91 2.10 -14.82
C LEU A 171 5.27 3.47 -15.12
N TRP A 172 5.14 4.35 -14.12
CA TRP A 172 4.65 5.71 -14.34
C TRP A 172 5.64 6.60 -15.11
N LEU A 173 6.96 6.41 -14.94
CA LEU A 173 7.97 7.10 -15.74
C LEU A 173 7.95 6.63 -17.21
N GLY A 174 7.81 5.32 -17.46
CA GLY A 174 7.65 4.78 -18.82
C GLY A 174 6.34 5.21 -19.49
N LYS A 175 5.23 5.21 -18.75
CA LYS A 175 3.94 5.77 -19.22
C LYS A 175 4.04 7.25 -19.58
N ARG A 176 4.92 8.03 -18.96
CA ARG A 176 5.19 9.42 -19.34
C ARG A 176 6.00 9.51 -20.64
N ASP A 177 7.06 8.71 -20.81
CA ASP A 177 7.89 8.69 -22.03
C ASP A 177 7.02 8.39 -23.27
N GLY A 178 6.02 7.50 -23.14
CA GLY A 178 5.05 7.18 -24.19
C GLY A 178 3.79 8.08 -24.26
N ALA A 179 3.66 9.11 -23.41
CA ALA A 179 2.46 9.96 -23.40
C ALA A 179 2.62 11.16 -24.34
N THR A 180 1.80 11.22 -25.40
CA THR A 180 1.80 12.32 -26.39
C THR A 180 1.06 13.58 -25.92
N THR A 181 0.26 13.50 -24.85
CA THR A 181 -0.57 14.61 -24.35
C THR A 181 0.02 15.19 -23.07
N SER A 182 0.26 16.51 -23.02
CA SER A 182 0.78 17.22 -21.84
C SER A 182 0.04 16.87 -20.53
N GLN A 183 -1.30 16.82 -20.54
CA GLN A 183 -2.08 16.42 -19.36
C GLN A 183 -1.69 15.03 -18.84
N ALA A 184 -1.56 14.04 -19.73
CA ALA A 184 -1.15 12.68 -19.37
C ALA A 184 0.32 12.62 -18.92
N GLN A 185 1.22 13.41 -19.53
CA GLN A 185 2.60 13.56 -19.07
C GLN A 185 2.69 14.15 -17.65
N HIS A 186 1.86 15.14 -17.33
CA HIS A 186 1.79 15.74 -15.99
C HIS A 186 1.15 14.79 -14.97
N GLU A 187 0.09 14.07 -15.33
CA GLU A 187 -0.52 13.04 -14.46
C GLU A 187 0.47 11.91 -14.15
N ALA A 188 1.11 11.35 -15.18
CA ALA A 188 2.14 10.32 -15.02
C ALA A 188 3.35 10.84 -14.21
N SER A 189 3.76 12.11 -14.41
CA SER A 189 4.78 12.77 -13.57
C SER A 189 4.36 12.84 -12.10
N ALA A 190 3.10 13.21 -11.83
CA ALA A 190 2.58 13.34 -10.47
C ALA A 190 2.46 11.97 -9.79
N SER A 191 1.97 10.95 -10.50
CA SER A 191 1.88 9.59 -9.99
C SER A 191 3.25 8.97 -9.73
N ALA A 192 4.23 9.15 -10.62
CA ALA A 192 5.62 8.76 -10.37
C ALA A 192 6.20 9.43 -9.11
N LYS A 193 6.02 10.76 -8.96
CA LYS A 193 6.45 11.51 -7.76
C LYS A 193 5.79 10.99 -6.48
N LYS A 194 4.47 10.71 -6.49
CA LYS A 194 3.75 10.11 -5.35
C LYS A 194 4.37 8.76 -4.94
N CYS A 195 4.69 7.89 -5.91
CA CYS A 195 5.32 6.59 -5.63
C CYS A 195 6.74 6.75 -5.05
N LEU A 196 7.55 7.67 -5.58
CA LEU A 196 8.93 7.93 -5.10
C LEU A 196 8.97 8.52 -3.68
N VAL A 197 8.03 9.41 -3.34
CA VAL A 197 7.89 9.94 -1.97
C VAL A 197 7.51 8.82 -0.99
N LYS A 198 6.55 7.95 -1.34
CA LYS A 198 6.17 6.79 -0.52
C LYS A 198 7.33 5.82 -0.34
N ALA A 199 8.07 5.50 -1.41
CA ALA A 199 9.26 4.67 -1.33
C ALA A 199 10.33 5.29 -0.41
N GLY A 200 10.49 6.61 -0.40
CA GLY A 200 11.36 7.32 0.53
C GLY A 200 10.98 7.14 2.00
N LEU A 201 9.70 7.28 2.32
CA LEU A 201 9.17 7.05 3.68
C LEU A 201 9.35 5.58 4.09
N LEU A 202 9.05 4.63 3.21
CA LEU A 202 9.24 3.20 3.48
C LEU A 202 10.72 2.87 3.73
N VAL A 203 11.65 3.42 2.92
CA VAL A 203 13.11 3.31 3.14
C VAL A 203 13.53 3.84 4.53
N GLN A 204 12.99 4.99 4.97
CA GLN A 204 13.27 5.51 6.31
C GLN A 204 12.80 4.54 7.40
N THR A 205 11.57 4.02 7.31
CA THR A 205 11.06 3.05 8.29
C THR A 205 11.81 1.71 8.28
N LEU A 206 12.35 1.29 7.13
CA LEU A 206 13.21 0.10 7.02
C LEU A 206 14.57 0.33 7.70
N GLU A 207 15.15 1.54 7.63
CA GLU A 207 16.37 1.88 8.36
C GLU A 207 16.15 1.99 9.86
N GLU A 208 15.03 2.56 10.30
CA GLU A 208 14.64 2.64 11.71
C GLU A 208 14.39 1.24 12.30
N GLY A 209 13.61 0.41 11.60
CA GLY A 209 13.41 -0.99 11.95
C GLY A 209 14.72 -1.79 11.96
N LEU A 210 15.63 -1.55 11.01
CA LEU A 210 16.94 -2.22 10.99
C LEU A 210 17.84 -1.78 12.15
N LYS A 211 17.77 -0.53 12.60
CA LYS A 211 18.45 -0.06 13.83
C LYS A 211 17.86 -0.74 15.07
N ALA A 212 16.53 -0.84 15.18
CA ALA A 212 15.86 -1.52 16.29
C ALA A 212 16.22 -3.03 16.33
N LEU A 213 16.17 -3.71 15.18
CA LEU A 213 16.54 -5.12 15.02
C LEU A 213 18.04 -5.41 15.20
N ALA A 214 18.90 -4.39 15.15
CA ALA A 214 20.32 -4.52 15.50
C ALA A 214 20.59 -4.35 17.01
N GLY A 215 19.75 -3.57 17.70
CA GLY A 215 19.82 -3.42 19.17
C GLY A 215 19.15 -4.57 19.93
N ALA A 216 18.07 -5.11 19.37
CA ALA A 216 17.49 -6.38 19.84
C ALA A 216 18.44 -7.53 19.50
N ARG A 217 18.76 -8.39 20.49
CA ARG A 217 19.74 -9.49 20.40
C ARG A 217 19.24 -10.70 19.59
N GLY A 218 18.50 -10.46 18.50
CA GLY A 218 17.72 -11.47 17.76
C GLY A 218 18.11 -11.67 16.30
N LEU A 219 18.92 -10.79 15.69
CA LEU A 219 19.33 -10.92 14.29
C LEU A 219 20.85 -11.10 14.15
N GLY A 220 21.28 -12.06 13.33
CA GLY A 220 22.70 -12.34 13.11
C GLY A 220 23.40 -11.25 12.27
N GLU A 221 24.67 -10.99 12.54
CA GLU A 221 25.45 -9.93 11.86
C GLU A 221 25.43 -10.06 10.33
N GLY A 222 25.58 -11.28 9.80
CA GLY A 222 25.49 -11.54 8.36
C GLY A 222 24.10 -11.30 7.75
N GLU A 223 23.04 -11.38 8.55
CA GLU A 223 21.68 -11.03 8.11
C GLU A 223 21.44 -9.52 8.22
N LEU A 224 21.89 -8.87 9.30
CA LEU A 224 21.88 -7.41 9.43
C LEU A 224 22.64 -6.74 8.28
N ARG A 225 23.74 -7.35 7.82
CA ARG A 225 24.46 -6.91 6.61
C ARG A 225 23.59 -7.06 5.36
N ARG A 226 23.07 -8.25 5.06
CA ARG A 226 22.18 -8.48 3.90
C ARG A 226 20.97 -7.54 3.87
N ARG A 227 20.31 -7.34 5.02
CA ARG A 227 19.17 -6.40 5.14
C ARG A 227 19.58 -4.95 4.88
N ARG A 228 20.79 -4.54 5.30
CA ARG A 228 21.36 -3.22 5.02
C ARG A 228 21.71 -3.04 3.56
N ASP A 229 22.30 -4.05 2.93
CA ASP A 229 22.67 -4.04 1.51
C ASP A 229 21.41 -3.92 0.61
N LEU A 230 20.31 -4.59 0.99
CA LEU A 230 19.00 -4.44 0.32
C LEU A 230 18.43 -3.02 0.42
N VAL A 231 18.51 -2.37 1.58
CA VAL A 231 18.05 -0.98 1.75
C VAL A 231 18.96 0.02 1.03
N ASN A 232 20.27 -0.22 1.01
CA ASN A 232 21.23 0.58 0.25
C ASN A 232 20.96 0.48 -1.28
N SER A 233 20.70 -0.72 -1.79
CA SER A 233 20.31 -0.94 -3.18
C SER A 233 19.03 -0.16 -3.53
N ALA A 234 18.01 -0.22 -2.66
CA ALA A 234 16.78 0.53 -2.83
C ALA A 234 16.95 2.06 -2.79
N LYS A 235 17.91 2.58 -2.01
CA LYS A 235 18.27 4.01 -2.02
C LYS A 235 18.87 4.44 -3.35
N VAL A 236 19.84 3.70 -3.85
CA VAL A 236 20.48 3.97 -5.16
C VAL A 236 19.45 3.90 -6.28
N GLU A 237 18.54 2.92 -6.24
CA GLU A 237 17.42 2.78 -7.16
C GLU A 237 16.47 4.00 -7.10
N LYS A 238 16.01 4.38 -5.90
CA LYS A 238 15.15 5.56 -5.69
C LYS A 238 15.80 6.83 -6.23
N GLU A 239 17.06 7.08 -5.89
CA GLU A 239 17.80 8.25 -6.38
C GLU A 239 17.95 8.23 -7.91
N GLY A 240 18.19 7.07 -8.51
CA GLY A 240 18.24 6.91 -9.96
C GLY A 240 16.89 7.28 -10.61
N LEU A 241 15.78 6.80 -10.06
CA LEU A 241 14.44 7.12 -10.53
C LEU A 241 14.05 8.59 -10.29
N GLU A 242 14.53 9.23 -9.21
CA GLU A 242 14.35 10.67 -8.99
C GLU A 242 15.19 11.52 -9.96
N LYS A 243 16.44 11.13 -10.24
CA LYS A 243 17.29 11.76 -11.27
C LYS A 243 16.65 11.63 -12.67
N LEU A 244 16.08 10.47 -13.00
CA LEU A 244 15.29 10.26 -14.23
C LEU A 244 13.97 11.04 -14.24
N ALA A 245 13.28 11.15 -13.10
CA ALA A 245 12.06 11.94 -13.00
C ALA A 245 12.34 13.43 -13.29
N ALA A 246 13.46 13.94 -12.78
CA ALA A 246 13.95 15.30 -12.96
C ALA A 246 14.47 15.57 -14.37
N SER A 247 15.30 14.70 -14.97
CA SER A 247 15.85 14.92 -16.31
C SER A 247 14.77 14.98 -17.39
N LEU A 248 13.76 14.10 -17.32
CA LEU A 248 12.58 14.13 -18.18
C LEU A 248 11.67 15.34 -17.91
N ALA A 249 11.64 15.88 -16.68
CA ALA A 249 10.93 17.12 -16.38
C ALA A 249 11.65 18.35 -16.95
N LEU A 250 12.99 18.35 -16.92
CA LEU A 250 13.81 19.36 -17.60
C LEU A 250 13.65 19.27 -19.12
N LYS A 251 13.60 18.06 -19.71
CA LYS A 251 13.40 17.90 -21.15
C LYS A 251 12.07 18.50 -21.64
N GLY A 252 10.99 18.31 -20.88
CA GLY A 252 9.70 18.96 -21.14
C GLY A 252 9.74 20.50 -21.05
N ASN A 253 10.78 21.08 -20.44
CA ASN A 253 10.98 22.54 -20.38
C ASN A 253 12.01 23.02 -21.43
N THR A 254 13.01 22.23 -21.81
CA THR A 254 13.99 22.60 -22.86
C THR A 254 13.38 22.56 -24.26
N GLY A 255 12.34 21.72 -24.48
CA GLY A 255 11.50 21.82 -25.68
C GLY A 255 10.77 23.17 -25.82
N GLY A 256 10.73 24.00 -24.78
CA GLY A 256 10.14 25.34 -24.77
C GLY A 256 11.14 26.50 -24.88
N SER A 257 12.40 26.27 -25.30
CA SER A 257 13.41 27.34 -25.38
C SER A 257 14.43 27.21 -26.52
N SER A 258 14.17 26.38 -27.53
CA SER A 258 15.07 26.20 -28.69
C SER A 258 14.34 26.05 -30.04
N ALA A 259 13.12 26.56 -30.16
CA ALA A 259 12.37 26.55 -31.41
C ALA A 259 11.59 27.87 -31.62
N SER A 260 11.93 28.60 -32.68
CA SER A 260 11.24 29.83 -33.07
C SER A 260 9.95 29.54 -33.85
N GLY A 261 8.89 29.22 -33.11
CA GLY A 261 7.51 29.29 -33.57
C GLY A 261 6.93 28.03 -34.24
N GLY A 262 5.64 27.82 -33.98
CA GLY A 262 4.71 27.12 -34.88
C GLY A 262 4.80 25.59 -34.97
N GLY A 263 3.97 24.90 -34.18
CA GLY A 263 3.02 23.99 -34.84
C GLY A 263 2.77 22.57 -34.32
N SER A 264 2.80 22.27 -33.01
CA SER A 264 2.11 21.05 -32.54
C SER A 264 1.60 21.10 -31.09
N SER A 265 0.44 20.45 -30.88
CA SER A 265 -0.06 19.83 -29.64
C SER A 265 -0.08 20.57 -28.28
N VAL A 266 -0.03 21.91 -28.23
CA VAL A 266 -0.42 22.63 -27.00
C VAL A 266 -1.91 22.35 -26.70
N ALA A 267 -2.18 21.68 -25.58
CA ALA A 267 -3.52 21.25 -25.22
C ALA A 267 -4.38 22.43 -24.72
N ALA A 268 -5.33 22.88 -25.53
CA ALA A 268 -6.31 23.89 -25.15
C ALA A 268 -7.07 23.48 -23.88
N SER A 269 -7.21 24.42 -22.95
CA SER A 269 -7.83 24.21 -21.64
C SER A 269 -9.33 23.97 -21.74
N SER A 270 -9.94 23.58 -20.62
CA SER A 270 -11.39 23.46 -20.52
C SER A 270 -12.10 24.82 -20.64
N ALA A 271 -11.43 25.93 -20.26
CA ALA A 271 -11.97 27.28 -20.39
C ALA A 271 -12.09 27.70 -21.87
N ASP A 272 -11.04 27.45 -22.66
CA ASP A 272 -11.02 27.75 -24.10
C ASP A 272 -12.14 27.00 -24.85
N ARG A 273 -12.43 25.76 -24.44
CA ARG A 273 -13.57 24.99 -24.95
C ARG A 273 -14.92 25.60 -24.56
N THR A 274 -15.06 26.17 -23.35
CA THR A 274 -16.33 26.81 -22.96
C THR A 274 -16.59 28.11 -23.71
N GLU A 275 -15.57 28.87 -24.12
CA GLU A 275 -15.77 30.00 -25.05
C GLU A 275 -16.15 29.52 -26.46
N LEU A 276 -15.46 28.48 -26.98
CA LEU A 276 -15.70 27.95 -28.33
C LEU A 276 -17.10 27.35 -28.53
N PHE A 277 -17.72 26.79 -27.48
CA PHE A 277 -19.05 26.16 -27.53
C PHE A 277 -20.15 26.94 -26.78
N GLY A 278 -19.80 28.01 -26.05
CA GLY A 278 -20.69 28.73 -25.12
C GLY A 278 -21.11 30.13 -25.56
N GLY A 279 -21.19 30.40 -26.87
CA GLY A 279 -21.57 31.71 -27.41
C GLY A 279 -22.51 31.60 -28.63
N GLY A 280 -23.62 32.33 -28.61
CA GLY A 280 -24.63 32.26 -29.67
C GLY A 280 -24.34 33.15 -30.89
N ALA A 281 -24.95 32.77 -32.02
CA ALA A 281 -25.25 33.63 -33.18
C ALA A 281 -24.09 34.18 -34.04
N SER A 282 -23.36 33.28 -34.72
CA SER A 282 -23.05 33.50 -36.15
C SER A 282 -23.00 32.18 -36.93
N ARG A 283 -23.65 32.12 -38.10
CA ARG A 283 -23.69 30.92 -38.96
C ARG A 283 -22.65 31.07 -40.07
N PRO A 284 -21.59 30.24 -40.15
CA PRO A 284 -20.64 30.32 -41.26
C PRO A 284 -21.34 29.95 -42.58
N LYS A 285 -21.19 30.82 -43.59
CA LYS A 285 -21.71 30.59 -44.95
C LYS A 285 -20.98 29.41 -45.62
N GLY A 286 -21.75 28.58 -46.31
CA GLY A 286 -21.35 27.68 -47.41
C GLY A 286 -19.92 27.13 -47.42
N ARG A 287 -19.74 25.87 -47.02
CA ARG A 287 -18.51 25.10 -47.28
C ARG A 287 -18.48 24.72 -48.78
N VAL A 288 -17.84 25.54 -49.61
CA VAL A 288 -17.73 25.32 -51.06
C VAL A 288 -16.71 24.22 -51.35
N LEU A 289 -17.18 23.09 -51.89
CA LEU A 289 -16.33 22.03 -52.40
C LEU A 289 -15.71 22.48 -53.74
N GLY A 290 -14.38 22.61 -53.80
CA GLY A 290 -13.67 23.05 -55.01
C GLY A 290 -13.00 24.43 -54.93
N ALA A 291 -13.01 25.11 -53.78
CA ALA A 291 -12.07 26.21 -53.55
C ALA A 291 -10.62 25.67 -53.55
N PRO A 292 -9.62 26.41 -54.11
CA PRO A 292 -8.22 26.02 -53.95
C PRO A 292 -7.85 25.97 -52.47
N ALA A 293 -6.96 25.05 -52.10
CA ALA A 293 -6.50 24.91 -50.72
C ALA A 293 -5.92 26.26 -50.25
N GLN A 294 -6.42 26.79 -49.13
CA GLN A 294 -5.89 28.02 -48.57
C GLN A 294 -4.45 27.77 -48.13
N GLU A 295 -3.51 28.48 -48.75
CA GLU A 295 -2.09 28.41 -48.42
C GLU A 295 -1.90 28.73 -46.94
N THR A 296 -1.20 27.85 -46.23
CA THR A 296 -0.78 28.14 -44.85
C THR A 296 0.03 29.43 -44.80
N GLU A 297 -0.08 30.18 -43.70
CA GLU A 297 0.55 31.50 -43.57
C GLU A 297 2.06 31.46 -43.87
N ARG A 298 2.75 30.39 -43.44
CA ARG A 298 4.16 30.10 -43.76
C ARG A 298 4.48 29.95 -45.24
N THR A 299 3.58 29.41 -46.05
CA THR A 299 3.77 29.18 -47.49
C THR A 299 3.29 30.35 -48.34
N ARG A 300 2.34 31.16 -47.85
CA ARG A 300 1.75 32.31 -48.56
C ARG A 300 2.74 33.46 -48.82
N GLU A 301 3.91 33.42 -48.18
CA GLU A 301 5.00 34.41 -48.32
C GLU A 301 6.18 33.88 -49.16
N LEU A 302 6.13 32.60 -49.57
CA LEU A 302 7.24 31.90 -50.24
C LEU A 302 6.92 31.60 -51.71
N GLY A 303 7.82 31.98 -52.62
CA GLY A 303 7.79 31.48 -53.99
C GLY A 303 8.15 29.99 -54.09
N ASN A 304 7.92 29.38 -55.25
CA ASN A 304 8.06 27.93 -55.47
C ASN A 304 9.39 27.32 -54.96
N GLU A 305 10.53 28.00 -55.15
CA GLU A 305 11.82 27.54 -54.63
C GLU A 305 11.90 27.61 -53.09
N GLY A 306 11.32 28.64 -52.47
CA GLY A 306 11.22 28.77 -51.01
C GLY A 306 10.29 27.72 -50.40
N VAL A 307 9.19 27.36 -51.09
CA VAL A 307 8.31 26.25 -50.67
C VAL A 307 9.06 24.91 -50.76
N LEU A 308 9.88 24.69 -51.79
CA LEU A 308 10.71 23.48 -51.92
C LEU A 308 11.77 23.42 -50.81
N GLN A 309 12.46 24.53 -50.52
CA GLN A 309 13.42 24.63 -49.41
C GLN A 309 12.73 24.36 -48.05
N LEU A 310 11.56 24.95 -47.80
CA LEU A 310 10.77 24.70 -46.60
C LEU A 310 10.35 23.22 -46.49
N GLN A 311 9.94 22.59 -47.59
CA GLN A 311 9.61 21.16 -47.62
C GLN A 311 10.84 20.30 -47.29
N GLN A 312 12.00 20.62 -47.86
CA GLN A 312 13.24 19.89 -47.57
C GLN A 312 13.71 20.08 -46.12
N GLN A 313 13.53 21.27 -45.55
CA GLN A 313 13.77 21.53 -44.12
C GLN A 313 12.80 20.74 -43.23
N MET A 314 11.51 20.70 -43.55
CA MET A 314 10.52 19.91 -42.81
C MET A 314 10.80 18.40 -42.87
N MET A 315 11.32 17.87 -43.98
CA MET A 315 11.76 16.47 -44.03
C MET A 315 12.96 16.22 -43.09
N GLN A 316 13.95 17.11 -43.07
CA GLN A 316 15.10 16.98 -42.17
C GLN A 316 14.70 17.08 -40.69
N GLU A 317 13.73 17.94 -40.36
CA GLU A 317 13.17 18.04 -39.01
C GLU A 317 12.40 16.76 -38.61
N GLN A 318 11.62 16.19 -39.54
CA GLN A 318 10.92 14.92 -39.33
C GLN A 318 11.89 13.72 -39.19
N ASP A 319 12.98 13.68 -39.96
CA ASP A 319 14.02 12.65 -39.83
C ASP A 319 14.72 12.71 -38.46
N LEU A 320 14.94 13.91 -37.91
CA LEU A 320 15.50 14.10 -36.56
C LEU A 320 14.52 13.66 -35.46
N ASP A 321 13.22 13.98 -35.59
CA ASP A 321 12.17 13.51 -34.68
C ASP A 321 12.03 11.98 -34.72
N LEU A 322 12.10 11.37 -35.91
CA LEU A 322 12.10 9.90 -36.07
C LEU A 322 13.32 9.26 -35.41
N ASP A 323 14.51 9.87 -35.50
CA ASP A 323 15.70 9.35 -34.82
C ASP A 323 15.66 9.60 -33.29
N GLU A 324 14.89 10.57 -32.78
CA GLU A 324 14.57 10.64 -31.34
C GLU A 324 13.59 9.53 -30.92
N LEU A 325 12.48 9.35 -31.65
CA LEU A 325 11.53 8.27 -31.41
C LEU A 325 12.22 6.90 -31.44
N ALA A 326 13.15 6.68 -32.37
CA ALA A 326 13.96 5.47 -32.45
C ALA A 326 14.84 5.23 -31.20
N LYS A 327 15.26 6.29 -30.48
CA LYS A 327 16.01 6.17 -29.21
C LYS A 327 15.06 5.82 -28.06
N ILE A 328 13.87 6.43 -28.01
CA ILE A 328 12.83 6.12 -27.03
C ILE A 328 12.36 4.66 -27.16
N VAL A 329 12.06 4.20 -28.39
CA VAL A 329 11.63 2.82 -28.66
C VAL A 329 12.71 1.79 -28.32
N ARG A 330 14.00 2.09 -28.58
CA ARG A 330 15.12 1.24 -28.12
C ARG A 330 15.11 1.08 -26.60
N ARG A 331 15.02 2.20 -25.87
CA ARG A 331 14.95 2.20 -24.40
C ARG A 331 13.71 1.48 -23.86
N GLN A 332 12.55 1.64 -24.52
CA GLN A 332 11.32 0.94 -24.14
C GLN A 332 11.44 -0.57 -24.36
N LYS A 333 12.09 -1.01 -25.45
CA LYS A 333 12.42 -2.42 -25.69
C LYS A 333 13.35 -2.98 -24.62
N GLU A 334 14.42 -2.26 -24.28
CA GLU A 334 15.36 -2.64 -23.21
C GLU A 334 14.66 -2.79 -21.85
N MET A 335 13.79 -1.83 -21.49
CA MET A 335 12.97 -1.93 -20.27
C MET A 335 11.97 -3.10 -20.34
N GLY A 336 11.39 -3.38 -21.51
CA GLY A 336 10.47 -4.51 -21.71
C GLY A 336 11.15 -5.87 -21.52
N ILE A 337 12.36 -6.03 -22.07
CA ILE A 337 13.17 -7.25 -21.90
C ILE A 337 13.52 -7.43 -20.41
N ALA A 338 14.08 -6.41 -19.75
CA ALA A 338 14.44 -6.49 -18.33
C ALA A 338 13.23 -6.74 -17.38
N ILE A 339 12.00 -6.42 -17.82
CA ILE A 339 10.77 -6.78 -17.10
C ILE A 339 10.39 -8.24 -17.37
N SER A 340 10.57 -8.77 -18.58
CA SER A 340 10.38 -10.21 -18.87
C SER A 340 11.35 -11.06 -18.04
N ASP A 341 12.64 -10.72 -18.07
CA ASP A 341 13.70 -11.46 -17.37
C ASP A 341 13.42 -11.55 -15.85
N GLU A 342 13.00 -10.44 -15.22
CA GLU A 342 12.63 -10.39 -13.80
C GLU A 342 11.32 -11.15 -13.51
N LEU A 343 10.33 -11.11 -14.41
CA LEU A 343 9.08 -11.89 -14.27
C LEU A 343 9.34 -13.40 -14.42
N GLU A 344 10.21 -13.80 -15.33
CA GLU A 344 10.64 -15.20 -15.52
C GLU A 344 11.40 -15.71 -14.29
N LEU A 345 12.32 -14.90 -13.75
CA LEU A 345 13.03 -15.20 -12.49
C LEU A 345 12.06 -15.30 -11.30
N GLN A 346 11.07 -14.41 -11.19
CA GLN A 346 10.04 -14.48 -10.15
C GLN A 346 9.13 -15.71 -10.33
N ASN A 347 8.81 -16.10 -11.56
CA ASN A 347 8.00 -17.29 -11.85
C ASN A 347 8.76 -18.59 -11.52
N GLU A 348 10.07 -18.66 -11.82
CA GLU A 348 10.93 -19.75 -11.36
C GLU A 348 11.00 -19.81 -9.82
N MET A 349 11.15 -18.65 -9.16
CA MET A 349 11.15 -18.56 -7.70
C MET A 349 9.83 -19.05 -7.09
N LEU A 350 8.69 -18.66 -7.66
CA LEU A 350 7.37 -19.12 -7.23
C LEU A 350 7.18 -20.62 -7.44
N THR A 351 7.65 -21.16 -8.56
CA THR A 351 7.63 -22.60 -8.85
C THR A 351 8.42 -23.39 -7.80
N ARG A 352 9.65 -22.96 -7.49
CA ARG A 352 10.49 -23.56 -6.44
C ARG A 352 9.84 -23.45 -5.05
N VAL A 353 9.09 -22.38 -4.77
CA VAL A 353 8.33 -22.24 -3.51
C VAL A 353 7.15 -23.21 -3.45
N ASP A 354 6.44 -23.46 -4.56
CA ASP A 354 5.35 -24.44 -4.59
C ASP A 354 5.86 -25.90 -4.47
N GLU A 355 6.99 -26.21 -5.12
CA GLU A 355 7.72 -27.47 -4.89
C GLU A 355 8.09 -27.64 -3.41
N ASP A 356 8.53 -26.57 -2.73
CA ASP A 356 8.85 -26.66 -1.30
C ASP A 356 7.61 -26.73 -0.39
N VAL A 357 6.52 -26.04 -0.72
CA VAL A 357 5.24 -26.12 -0.01
C VAL A 357 4.63 -27.51 -0.15
N THR A 358 4.62 -28.11 -1.34
CA THR A 358 4.14 -29.49 -1.56
C THR A 358 5.05 -30.51 -0.87
N ARG A 359 6.38 -30.32 -0.91
CA ARG A 359 7.37 -31.14 -0.18
C ARG A 359 7.20 -31.07 1.34
N VAL A 360 6.88 -29.90 1.89
CA VAL A 360 6.58 -29.71 3.32
C VAL A 360 5.21 -30.29 3.68
N GLY A 361 4.19 -30.11 2.82
CA GLY A 361 2.86 -30.71 2.99
C GLY A 361 2.90 -32.24 3.04
N GLY A 362 3.67 -32.87 2.15
CA GLY A 362 3.90 -34.32 2.17
C GLY A 362 4.56 -34.80 3.46
N LYS A 363 5.58 -34.08 3.96
CA LYS A 363 6.22 -34.36 5.26
C LYS A 363 5.23 -34.18 6.43
N LEU A 364 4.36 -33.16 6.37
CA LEU A 364 3.35 -32.88 7.39
C LEU A 364 2.28 -33.97 7.44
N GLU A 365 1.80 -34.46 6.30
CA GLU A 365 0.87 -35.59 6.23
C GLU A 365 1.50 -36.90 6.72
N ILE A 366 2.78 -37.15 6.42
CA ILE A 366 3.51 -38.30 7.00
C ILE A 366 3.64 -38.17 8.52
N ALA A 367 3.96 -36.97 9.04
CA ALA A 367 4.02 -36.71 10.48
C ALA A 367 2.66 -36.93 11.15
N LYS A 368 1.59 -36.32 10.61
CA LYS A 368 0.19 -36.47 11.05
C LYS A 368 -0.26 -37.94 11.08
N LYS A 369 0.08 -38.73 10.03
CA LYS A 369 -0.18 -40.18 9.97
C LYS A 369 0.64 -41.00 10.97
N ARG A 370 1.80 -40.51 11.44
CA ARG A 370 2.56 -41.12 12.53
C ARG A 370 1.97 -40.76 13.90
N THR A 371 1.67 -39.48 14.15
CA THR A 371 1.03 -39.03 15.40
C THR A 371 -0.32 -39.71 15.63
N GLY A 372 -1.12 -39.89 14.57
CA GLY A 372 -2.39 -40.63 14.62
C GLY A 372 -2.27 -42.14 14.85
N LYS A 373 -1.05 -42.71 14.86
CA LYS A 373 -0.76 -44.11 15.24
C LYS A 373 -0.15 -44.24 16.64
N ILE A 374 0.05 -43.12 17.35
CA ILE A 374 0.63 -43.04 18.70
C ILE A 374 -0.48 -42.64 19.71
N ARG A 375 -1.74 -42.95 19.38
CA ARG A 375 -2.94 -42.62 20.14
C ARG A 375 -3.92 -43.79 20.15
#